data_AF-A0A7V4SMZ1-F1
#
_entry.id   AF-A0A7V4SMZ1-F1
#
_cell.length_a   1.000
_cell.length_b   1.000
_cell.length_c   1.000
_cell.angle_alpha   90.00
_cell.angle_beta   90.00
_cell.angle_gamma   90.00
#
_symmetry.space_group_name_H-M   'P 1'
#
loop_
_entity.id
_entity.type
_entity.pdbx_description
1 polymer ?
#
loop_
_entity_poly.entity_id
_entity_poly.type
_entity_poly.pdbx_seq_one_letter_code
_entity_poly.pdbx_strand_id
1 'polypeptide(L)'
;MAGRGGRGPRGPDQRRHTLGDEIPSLPARGDGEVSSRTGFPVRLGAGLPPGSRGPSRRSGRSSGLPFARDPARDRGKPRRHGHRAELHEGRPREGPREPQPGRAHRGDLPRRDPSAPAGRESARPRLKKETAMWKKAWKTLAAAAAAMLTLSLAAQQKIDEKRPAAPDGLVTVSNVSGSVTVKGWSQPEVAVSGTLGKGSERLEFEVSGDRTTIRVILPENARRVEGSDLEIRVPESSRLEVETVSAGISVSGLSGGLSLQSVSGAVSATGPAPEVDAHSVSGPVVVETDSRKVRAKSVSGEVTVRSNSAQDVQMENVSGALTFEGVLFREGSLEISTVSGRVEASLPRDLAARFSLETFSGDISSAFGTGRDLEEDGPVGKRLRFTTGSGAARVDIQTFSGDIVLTGR
;
A
#
# COMPACT_ATOMS: atom_id res chain seq x y z
N MET A 1 24.89 13.15 -85.20
CA MET A 1 25.54 14.49 -85.28
C MET A 1 25.06 15.25 -84.03
N ALA A 2 25.93 15.60 -83.08
CA ALA A 2 26.87 16.75 -83.05
C ALA A 2 26.14 18.09 -82.80
N GLY A 3 26.54 18.99 -81.88
CA GLY A 3 27.59 18.98 -80.83
C GLY A 3 27.02 19.44 -79.47
N ARG A 4 27.71 19.48 -78.31
CA ARG A 4 29.15 19.58 -77.92
C ARG A 4 29.66 21.02 -77.69
N GLY A 5 29.79 21.40 -76.41
CA GLY A 5 30.48 22.61 -75.90
C GLY A 5 30.15 22.82 -74.41
N GLY A 6 31.07 23.18 -73.50
CA GLY A 6 32.53 23.37 -73.58
C GLY A 6 33.24 23.00 -72.25
N ARG A 7 34.56 23.21 -72.13
CA ARG A 7 35.38 22.79 -70.96
C ARG A 7 36.34 23.89 -70.45
N GLY A 8 36.47 23.99 -69.12
CA GLY A 8 37.68 24.45 -68.40
C GLY A 8 37.87 25.98 -68.28
N PRO A 9 39.05 26.46 -67.76
CA PRO A 9 40.25 25.67 -67.43
C PRO A 9 41.04 26.04 -66.13
N ARG A 10 41.91 25.11 -65.65
CA ARG A 10 43.08 25.32 -64.74
C ARG A 10 42.75 25.79 -63.29
N GLY A 11 43.65 25.71 -62.28
CA GLY A 11 45.03 25.22 -62.19
C GLY A 11 45.44 24.84 -60.73
N PRO A 12 46.70 24.43 -60.44
CA PRO A 12 47.04 23.61 -59.26
C PRO A 12 47.97 24.25 -58.21
N ASP A 13 48.16 23.57 -57.07
CA ASP A 13 49.44 23.53 -56.32
C ASP A 13 49.67 22.10 -55.71
N GLN A 14 50.91 21.76 -55.32
CA GLN A 14 51.34 20.44 -54.81
C GLN A 14 52.40 20.51 -53.70
N ARG A 15 52.20 19.79 -52.59
CA ARG A 15 53.26 19.20 -51.73
C ARG A 15 52.73 17.83 -51.20
N ARG A 16 53.36 16.67 -51.44
CA ARG A 16 54.62 16.10 -50.86
C ARG A 16 54.52 15.93 -49.33
N HIS A 17 54.83 14.80 -48.67
CA HIS A 17 55.53 13.53 -48.99
C HIS A 17 54.94 12.37 -48.10
N THR A 18 54.53 11.19 -48.60
CA THR A 18 55.23 9.87 -48.80
C THR A 18 55.67 9.05 -47.56
N LEU A 19 55.56 7.71 -47.70
CA LEU A 19 55.93 6.58 -46.80
C LEU A 19 54.92 6.25 -45.67
N GLY A 20 54.66 4.97 -45.33
CA GLY A 20 55.20 3.70 -45.88
C GLY A 20 54.33 2.47 -45.55
N ASP A 21 54.70 1.30 -46.10
CA ASP A 21 53.94 0.03 -46.04
C ASP A 21 54.04 -0.72 -44.68
N GLU A 22 53.09 -1.63 -44.40
CA GLU A 22 53.37 -3.08 -44.33
C GLU A 22 52.08 -3.94 -44.17
N ILE A 23 52.08 -5.14 -44.76
CA ILE A 23 51.11 -6.23 -44.57
C ILE A 23 51.89 -7.56 -44.61
N PRO A 24 51.66 -8.50 -43.68
CA PRO A 24 51.57 -9.89 -44.13
C PRO A 24 50.51 -10.76 -43.42
N SER A 25 49.64 -11.35 -44.24
CA SER A 25 49.39 -12.80 -44.39
C SER A 25 48.97 -13.72 -43.21
N LEU A 26 47.99 -14.57 -43.53
CA LEU A 26 47.62 -15.82 -42.83
C LEU A 26 48.77 -16.85 -42.79
N PRO A 27 48.66 -17.86 -41.91
CA PRO A 27 48.56 -19.24 -42.42
C PRO A 27 47.37 -20.01 -41.83
N ALA A 28 47.19 -21.27 -42.26
CA ALA A 28 46.05 -22.12 -41.88
C ALA A 28 46.44 -23.59 -41.64
N ARG A 29 45.58 -24.29 -40.88
CA ARG A 29 45.55 -25.74 -40.55
C ARG A 29 46.67 -26.31 -39.67
N GLY A 30 46.27 -27.31 -38.89
CA GLY A 30 47.10 -28.21 -38.10
C GLY A 30 46.19 -29.19 -37.35
N ASP A 31 46.15 -30.44 -37.79
CA ASP A 31 45.35 -31.51 -37.17
C ASP A 31 46.11 -32.14 -35.98
N GLY A 32 45.40 -32.60 -34.94
CA GLY A 32 46.01 -33.24 -33.76
C GLY A 32 44.98 -33.82 -32.79
N GLU A 33 45.23 -35.01 -32.26
CA GLU A 33 44.24 -35.86 -31.57
C GLU A 33 44.63 -36.19 -30.11
N VAL A 34 43.81 -37.00 -29.42
CA VAL A 34 44.06 -37.80 -28.19
C VAL A 34 43.68 -37.19 -26.82
N SER A 35 42.53 -37.67 -26.29
CA SER A 35 42.27 -38.19 -24.92
C SER A 35 42.64 -37.37 -23.65
N SER A 36 41.87 -37.28 -22.56
CA SER A 36 40.67 -37.97 -22.03
C SER A 36 39.92 -36.99 -21.07
N ARG A 37 38.85 -37.26 -20.28
CA ARG A 37 38.28 -38.48 -19.64
C ARG A 37 36.92 -38.11 -19.00
N THR A 38 35.94 -39.04 -18.92
CA THR A 38 34.72 -39.03 -18.02
C THR A 38 33.74 -37.82 -18.06
N GLY A 39 32.41 -37.96 -17.95
CA GLY A 39 31.54 -39.15 -17.85
C GLY A 39 30.23 -38.88 -17.06
N PHE A 40 29.16 -39.64 -17.36
CA PHE A 40 27.84 -39.68 -16.67
C PHE A 40 26.80 -38.57 -17.02
N PRO A 41 25.47 -38.88 -17.00
CA PRO A 41 24.67 -38.68 -18.22
C PRO A 41 23.22 -38.14 -18.06
N VAL A 42 22.58 -37.85 -19.19
CA VAL A 42 21.12 -37.67 -19.31
C VAL A 42 20.42 -39.05 -19.37
N ARG A 43 19.24 -39.19 -18.75
CA ARG A 43 18.46 -40.44 -18.70
C ARG A 43 17.12 -40.30 -19.44
N LEU A 44 16.80 -41.27 -20.30
CA LEU A 44 15.59 -41.30 -21.12
C LEU A 44 15.09 -42.75 -21.29
N GLY A 45 13.77 -42.96 -21.25
CA GLY A 45 13.06 -44.18 -21.66
C GLY A 45 11.59 -43.82 -21.93
N ALA A 46 10.85 -44.35 -22.92
CA ALA A 46 10.72 -45.71 -23.45
C ALA A 46 9.99 -46.69 -22.49
N GLY A 47 8.89 -47.36 -22.86
CA GLY A 47 8.01 -47.19 -24.03
C GLY A 47 7.21 -48.47 -24.42
N LEU A 48 6.13 -48.30 -25.21
CA LEU A 48 5.43 -49.33 -26.05
C LEU A 48 4.58 -50.43 -25.33
N PRO A 49 3.63 -51.13 -26.01
CA PRO A 49 2.73 -50.76 -27.13
C PRO A 49 1.21 -51.19 -26.90
N PRO A 50 0.35 -51.72 -27.83
CA PRO A 50 -0.94 -51.04 -28.12
C PRO A 50 -2.25 -51.90 -28.29
N GLY A 51 -3.41 -51.23 -28.41
CA GLY A 51 -4.67 -51.74 -29.01
C GLY A 51 -5.91 -51.75 -28.08
N SER A 52 -7.18 -51.75 -28.55
CA SER A 52 -7.74 -51.49 -29.89
C SER A 52 -9.28 -51.28 -29.86
N ARG A 53 -9.85 -50.59 -30.89
CA ARG A 53 -11.30 -50.52 -31.30
C ARG A 53 -12.29 -49.72 -30.43
N GLY A 54 -13.28 -49.08 -31.09
CA GLY A 54 -14.52 -48.48 -30.52
C GLY A 54 -15.74 -49.42 -30.61
N PRO A 55 -17.04 -48.96 -30.56
CA PRO A 55 -17.55 -47.79 -31.32
C PRO A 55 -18.79 -46.98 -30.77
N SER A 56 -18.95 -45.75 -31.28
CA SER A 56 -20.20 -45.03 -31.73
C SER A 56 -21.58 -45.06 -31.00
N ARG A 57 -22.31 -43.92 -31.13
CA ARG A 57 -23.78 -43.68 -30.94
C ARG A 57 -24.26 -43.55 -29.46
N ARG A 58 -25.39 -42.88 -29.12
CA ARG A 58 -26.48 -42.24 -29.90
C ARG A 58 -27.11 -41.02 -29.17
N SER A 59 -28.10 -40.39 -29.81
CA SER A 59 -28.85 -39.16 -29.46
C SER A 59 -30.08 -39.31 -28.56
N GLY A 60 -30.43 -38.22 -27.84
CA GLY A 60 -31.78 -37.89 -27.28
C GLY A 60 -31.66 -36.66 -26.36
N ARG A 61 -32.45 -35.58 -26.38
CA ARG A 61 -33.73 -35.19 -27.02
C ARG A 61 -35.04 -35.56 -26.27
N SER A 62 -35.29 -34.85 -25.17
CA SER A 62 -36.62 -34.46 -24.64
C SER A 62 -36.47 -33.06 -24.00
N SER A 63 -37.32 -32.04 -24.11
CA SER A 63 -38.79 -31.88 -24.30
C SER A 63 -39.62 -32.09 -23.02
N GLY A 64 -40.01 -31.00 -22.34
CA GLY A 64 -40.77 -31.06 -21.09
C GLY A 64 -41.13 -29.70 -20.45
N LEU A 65 -41.92 -28.88 -21.15
CA LEU A 65 -42.76 -27.82 -20.55
C LEU A 65 -44.22 -28.35 -20.43
N PRO A 66 -45.14 -27.69 -19.70
CA PRO A 66 -45.00 -26.67 -18.65
C PRO A 66 -45.71 -27.08 -17.34
N PHE A 67 -45.67 -26.24 -16.29
CA PHE A 67 -46.83 -26.07 -15.40
C PHE A 67 -46.88 -24.64 -14.82
N ALA A 68 -48.04 -24.00 -14.89
CA ALA A 68 -48.30 -22.69 -14.31
C ALA A 68 -49.24 -22.82 -13.10
N ARG A 69 -49.05 -21.99 -12.06
CA ARG A 69 -50.08 -21.66 -11.05
C ARG A 69 -49.69 -20.43 -10.21
N ASP A 70 -50.27 -19.31 -10.59
CA ASP A 70 -50.66 -18.19 -9.71
C ASP A 70 -52.09 -18.51 -9.17
N PRO A 71 -52.70 -17.81 -8.18
CA PRO A 71 -52.19 -16.76 -7.29
C PRO A 71 -52.47 -17.00 -5.77
N ALA A 72 -51.93 -16.13 -4.89
CA ALA A 72 -52.74 -15.36 -3.92
C ALA A 72 -51.91 -14.51 -2.91
N ARG A 73 -52.32 -13.24 -2.76
CA ARG A 73 -52.39 -12.42 -1.51
C ARG A 73 -51.19 -12.41 -0.53
N ASP A 74 -50.69 -11.21 -0.24
CA ASP A 74 -51.30 -10.42 0.85
C ASP A 74 -51.19 -8.89 0.63
N ARG A 75 -51.75 -8.10 1.55
CA ARG A 75 -52.00 -6.65 1.48
C ARG A 75 -51.10 -5.87 2.44
N GLY A 76 -50.66 -4.65 2.06
CA GLY A 76 -49.86 -3.82 2.97
C GLY A 76 -49.46 -2.43 2.48
N LYS A 77 -50.42 -1.51 2.26
CA LYS A 77 -50.16 -0.06 2.14
C LYS A 77 -51.24 0.78 2.83
N PRO A 78 -50.82 1.78 3.61
CA PRO A 78 -51.26 3.17 3.41
C PRO A 78 -50.04 4.07 3.13
N ARG A 79 -49.99 4.84 2.04
CA ARG A 79 -50.75 6.06 1.67
C ARG A 79 -50.32 7.32 2.45
N ARG A 80 -49.73 8.28 1.73
CA ARG A 80 -49.55 9.70 2.09
C ARG A 80 -50.90 10.44 2.02
N HIS A 81 -51.02 11.54 2.77
CA HIS A 81 -51.63 12.87 2.48
C HIS A 81 -51.76 13.60 3.85
N GLY A 82 -51.65 14.92 4.03
CA GLY A 82 -51.26 16.03 3.13
C GLY A 82 -51.82 17.37 3.66
N HIS A 83 -51.15 18.51 3.38
CA HIS A 83 -51.59 19.90 3.70
C HIS A 83 -51.58 20.28 5.21
N ARG A 84 -51.49 21.55 5.66
CA ARG A 84 -51.25 22.89 5.04
C ARG A 84 -50.62 23.84 6.11
N ALA A 85 -50.10 25.01 5.73
CA ALA A 85 -49.39 25.98 6.60
C ALA A 85 -50.12 27.33 6.76
N GLU A 86 -49.77 28.09 7.82
CA GLU A 86 -49.83 29.55 8.06
C GLU A 86 -49.18 29.77 9.49
N LEU A 87 -48.11 30.58 9.72
CA LEU A 87 -48.00 32.05 9.90
C LEU A 87 -48.85 32.61 11.08
N HIS A 88 -48.41 33.43 12.06
CA HIS A 88 -47.12 34.04 12.51
C HIS A 88 -47.06 33.97 14.08
N GLU A 89 -46.25 34.64 14.93
CA GLU A 89 -45.13 35.63 14.93
C GLU A 89 -44.39 35.52 16.30
N GLY A 90 -43.20 36.13 16.48
CA GLY A 90 -42.65 36.45 17.82
C GLY A 90 -41.12 36.65 17.90
N ARG A 91 -40.65 37.83 18.35
CA ARG A 91 -39.22 38.20 18.44
C ARG A 91 -38.56 37.93 19.83
N PRO A 92 -37.21 37.82 19.90
CA PRO A 92 -36.48 37.32 21.07
C PRO A 92 -35.90 38.39 22.03
N ARG A 93 -35.50 37.96 23.23
CA ARG A 93 -34.57 38.60 24.19
C ARG A 93 -33.79 37.49 24.92
N GLU A 94 -32.44 37.48 24.96
CA GLU A 94 -31.49 38.33 25.72
C GLU A 94 -31.41 38.05 27.24
N GLY A 95 -30.18 37.94 27.76
CA GLY A 95 -29.83 38.38 29.13
C GLY A 95 -29.48 37.29 30.18
N PRO A 96 -28.24 37.26 30.72
CA PRO A 96 -27.82 36.33 31.77
C PRO A 96 -27.75 36.97 33.17
N ARG A 97 -27.68 36.15 34.26
CA ARG A 97 -27.03 36.48 35.55
C ARG A 97 -26.96 35.31 36.56
N GLU A 98 -25.74 35.08 37.06
CA GLU A 98 -25.43 34.73 38.47
C GLU A 98 -25.52 36.01 39.36
N PRO A 99 -25.41 36.03 40.73
CA PRO A 99 -24.63 35.10 41.58
C PRO A 99 -25.07 34.81 43.05
N GLN A 100 -24.37 33.83 43.67
CA GLN A 100 -23.91 33.77 45.09
C GLN A 100 -24.89 33.58 46.30
N PRO A 101 -24.38 33.22 47.52
CA PRO A 101 -25.15 32.39 48.49
C PRO A 101 -25.28 32.93 49.95
N GLY A 102 -26.03 32.19 50.77
CA GLY A 102 -26.06 32.22 52.25
C GLY A 102 -27.04 31.16 52.79
N ARG A 103 -27.07 30.78 54.08
CA ARG A 103 -26.20 31.05 55.25
C ARG A 103 -26.34 29.87 56.24
N ALA A 104 -25.46 29.76 57.23
CA ALA A 104 -25.46 28.65 58.20
C ALA A 104 -26.52 28.82 59.32
N HIS A 105 -26.90 27.71 59.96
CA HIS A 105 -27.39 27.68 61.35
C HIS A 105 -26.88 26.43 62.10
N ARG A 106 -27.06 26.41 63.43
CA ARG A 106 -26.29 25.60 64.40
C ARG A 106 -27.17 25.17 65.58
N GLY A 107 -26.93 23.96 66.10
CA GLY A 107 -27.50 23.40 67.34
C GLY A 107 -27.94 21.94 67.16
N ASP A 108 -27.96 21.06 68.16
CA ASP A 108 -27.29 21.13 69.48
C ASP A 108 -27.07 19.69 70.04
N LEU A 109 -26.29 19.57 71.12
CA LEU A 109 -25.94 18.32 71.83
C LEU A 109 -27.01 17.97 72.92
N PRO A 110 -26.94 16.88 73.77
CA PRO A 110 -25.77 16.03 74.08
C PRO A 110 -26.01 14.54 74.54
N ARG A 111 -24.92 13.91 75.04
CA ARG A 111 -24.80 12.81 76.06
C ARG A 111 -25.18 11.35 75.71
N ARG A 112 -24.17 10.45 75.80
CA ARG A 112 -23.90 9.67 77.04
C ARG A 112 -22.50 9.00 77.06
N ASP A 113 -21.87 9.01 78.24
CA ASP A 113 -20.71 8.20 78.70
C ASP A 113 -21.21 6.86 79.30
N PRO A 114 -20.41 5.78 79.52
CA PRO A 114 -19.03 5.73 80.09
C PRO A 114 -18.04 4.78 79.33
N SER A 115 -16.81 4.43 79.74
CA SER A 115 -16.12 4.39 81.06
C SER A 115 -14.57 4.54 80.96
N ALA A 116 -13.92 4.87 82.08
CA ALA A 116 -12.44 4.89 82.29
C ALA A 116 -12.02 3.74 83.26
N PRO A 117 -10.74 3.55 83.73
CA PRO A 117 -9.48 4.33 83.61
C PRO A 117 -8.29 3.44 83.08
N ALA A 118 -6.97 3.59 83.30
CA ALA A 118 -6.11 4.43 84.16
C ALA A 118 -4.64 4.54 83.65
N GLY A 119 -3.78 5.33 84.34
CA GLY A 119 -2.30 5.41 84.16
C GLY A 119 -1.87 6.77 83.56
N ARG A 120 -1.27 7.74 84.30
CA ARG A 120 0.10 7.81 84.89
C ARG A 120 1.18 7.67 83.80
N GLU A 121 2.09 8.60 83.53
CA GLU A 121 2.69 9.78 84.22
C GLU A 121 3.07 10.88 83.18
N SER A 122 3.62 12.08 83.44
CA SER A 122 3.63 13.07 84.55
C SER A 122 4.26 14.39 83.99
N ALA A 123 4.46 15.42 84.83
CA ALA A 123 5.20 16.68 84.54
C ALA A 123 4.62 17.74 83.52
N ARG A 124 5.02 19.00 83.76
CA ARG A 124 4.80 20.25 82.98
C ARG A 124 6.18 20.99 82.92
N PRO A 125 6.40 22.23 82.37
CA PRO A 125 5.49 23.18 81.72
C PRO A 125 6.03 23.94 80.47
N ARG A 126 5.15 24.78 79.88
CA ARG A 126 5.37 26.05 79.13
C ARG A 126 6.80 26.53 78.81
N LEU A 127 7.02 26.86 77.52
CA LEU A 127 7.56 28.15 77.01
C LEU A 127 7.19 28.26 75.50
N LYS A 128 6.21 29.07 75.10
CA LYS A 128 6.32 30.49 74.66
C LYS A 128 7.36 30.77 73.55
N LYS A 129 6.83 30.98 72.34
CA LYS A 129 7.32 31.83 71.22
C LYS A 129 8.79 31.64 70.75
N GLU A 130 8.95 31.22 69.49
CA GLU A 130 9.87 31.95 68.60
C GLU A 130 9.48 31.88 67.10
N THR A 131 8.76 32.90 66.64
CA THR A 131 8.27 33.03 65.25
C THR A 131 9.35 33.60 64.33
N ALA A 132 10.44 32.86 64.10
CA ALA A 132 11.59 33.34 63.31
C ALA A 132 12.05 32.40 62.17
N MET A 133 11.98 31.07 62.33
CA MET A 133 12.66 30.15 61.39
C MET A 133 11.88 29.75 60.11
N TRP A 134 10.55 29.86 60.09
CA TRP A 134 9.74 29.36 58.95
C TRP A 134 9.97 30.10 57.63
N LYS A 135 10.36 31.38 57.64
CA LYS A 135 10.61 32.15 56.40
C LYS A 135 11.92 31.80 55.68
N LYS A 136 12.84 31.05 56.30
CA LYS A 136 14.04 30.51 55.63
C LYS A 136 13.80 29.10 55.10
N ALA A 137 13.10 28.24 55.85
CA ALA A 137 12.80 26.87 55.45
C ALA A 137 12.04 26.74 54.12
N TRP A 138 11.10 27.66 53.83
CA TRP A 138 10.35 27.62 52.57
C TRP A 138 11.25 27.85 51.34
N LYS A 139 12.28 28.70 51.43
CA LYS A 139 13.15 29.00 50.27
C LYS A 139 14.05 27.83 49.87
N THR A 140 14.46 26.98 50.82
CA THR A 140 15.22 25.76 50.49
C THR A 140 14.30 24.62 50.03
N LEU A 141 13.09 24.48 50.58
CA LEU A 141 12.08 23.55 50.09
C LEU A 141 11.61 23.88 48.67
N ALA A 142 11.52 25.15 48.30
CA ALA A 142 11.23 25.57 46.92
C ALA A 142 12.35 25.16 45.94
N ALA A 143 13.62 25.23 46.36
CA ALA A 143 14.74 24.77 45.54
C ALA A 143 14.78 23.24 45.40
N ALA A 144 14.49 22.50 46.47
CA ALA A 144 14.35 21.03 46.42
C ALA A 144 13.16 20.58 45.55
N ALA A 145 12.02 21.27 45.63
CA ALA A 145 10.88 21.02 44.77
C ALA A 145 11.17 21.37 43.30
N ALA A 146 11.91 22.45 43.02
CA ALA A 146 12.36 22.77 41.66
C ALA A 146 13.34 21.72 41.11
N ALA A 147 14.22 21.16 41.96
CA ALA A 147 15.12 20.06 41.60
C ALA A 147 14.40 18.70 41.44
N MET A 148 13.20 18.53 42.01
CA MET A 148 12.32 17.38 41.76
C MET A 148 11.25 17.64 40.69
N LEU A 149 11.24 18.84 40.09
CA LEU A 149 10.50 19.16 38.87
C LEU A 149 11.36 19.01 37.61
N THR A 150 12.44 18.23 37.66
CA THR A 150 13.23 17.81 36.50
C THR A 150 12.45 16.84 35.62
N LEU A 151 11.50 17.41 34.86
CA LEU A 151 10.89 16.91 33.64
C LEU A 151 10.76 15.38 33.57
N SER A 152 9.65 14.85 34.10
CA SER A 152 9.01 13.67 33.48
C SER A 152 8.41 14.06 32.11
N LEU A 153 9.26 14.58 31.22
CA LEU A 153 9.04 14.47 29.79
C LEU A 153 9.06 12.97 29.51
N ALA A 154 7.90 12.40 29.23
CA ALA A 154 7.77 11.01 28.86
C ALA A 154 8.40 10.84 27.47
N ALA A 155 9.72 10.66 27.47
CA ALA A 155 10.56 10.68 26.28
C ALA A 155 10.15 9.55 25.33
N GLN A 156 9.56 9.95 24.20
CA GLN A 156 9.39 9.07 23.05
C GLN A 156 10.80 8.61 22.64
N GLN A 157 11.08 7.31 22.72
CA GLN A 157 12.46 6.83 22.68
C GLN A 157 13.02 7.00 21.27
N LYS A 158 13.92 7.98 21.11
CA LYS A 158 14.53 8.28 19.81
C LYS A 158 15.48 7.14 19.42
N ILE A 159 15.33 6.65 18.19
CA ILE A 159 16.22 5.68 17.55
C ILE A 159 17.14 6.45 16.57
N ASP A 160 18.40 6.04 16.53
CA ASP A 160 19.38 6.44 15.51
C ASP A 160 20.46 5.33 15.44
N GLU A 161 20.12 4.22 14.77
CA GLU A 161 20.97 3.03 14.65
C GLU A 161 21.36 2.76 13.20
N LYS A 162 22.57 2.21 13.01
CA LYS A 162 23.13 1.82 11.71
C LYS A 162 23.76 0.43 11.80
N ARG A 163 23.58 -0.40 10.78
CA ARG A 163 24.29 -1.68 10.63
C ARG A 163 24.70 -1.88 9.15
N PRO A 164 25.90 -2.40 8.86
CA PRO A 164 26.25 -2.84 7.51
C PRO A 164 25.25 -3.88 6.99
N ALA A 165 24.97 -3.88 5.68
CA ALA A 165 24.01 -4.79 5.05
C ALA A 165 24.45 -5.19 3.64
N ALA A 166 23.99 -6.34 3.16
CA ALA A 166 24.18 -6.73 1.76
C ALA A 166 23.42 -5.76 0.83
N PRO A 167 24.05 -5.17 -0.21
CA PRO A 167 23.38 -4.21 -1.08
C PRO A 167 22.13 -4.74 -1.79
N ASP A 168 22.11 -6.03 -2.12
CA ASP A 168 21.02 -6.79 -2.73
C ASP A 168 20.29 -7.71 -1.73
N GLY A 169 20.49 -7.49 -0.43
CA GLY A 169 19.92 -8.28 0.65
C GLY A 169 18.40 -8.17 0.78
N LEU A 170 17.82 -8.99 1.67
CA LEU A 170 16.42 -8.87 2.07
C LEU A 170 16.32 -8.04 3.35
N VAL A 171 15.62 -6.91 3.30
CA VAL A 171 15.23 -6.14 4.49
C VAL A 171 13.77 -6.44 4.83
N THR A 172 13.53 -7.06 5.98
CA THR A 172 12.20 -7.28 6.54
C THR A 172 11.91 -6.26 7.64
N VAL A 173 10.79 -5.54 7.54
CA VAL A 173 10.35 -4.53 8.50
C VAL A 173 8.98 -4.89 9.07
N SER A 174 8.81 -4.86 10.39
CA SER A 174 7.55 -5.14 11.07
C SER A 174 7.22 -4.05 12.10
N ASN A 175 6.10 -3.35 11.92
CA ASN A 175 5.62 -2.30 12.84
C ASN A 175 4.10 -2.35 13.04
N VAL A 176 3.65 -2.29 14.29
CA VAL A 176 2.22 -2.42 14.62
C VAL A 176 1.44 -1.11 14.50
N SER A 177 2.06 0.04 14.79
CA SER A 177 1.35 1.34 14.88
C SER A 177 2.25 2.53 14.55
N GLY A 178 1.72 3.60 13.96
CA GLY A 178 2.46 4.82 13.60
C GLY A 178 2.78 4.92 12.11
N SER A 179 4.06 4.98 11.74
CA SER A 179 4.49 5.07 10.34
C SER A 179 5.81 4.35 10.08
N VAL A 180 5.99 3.91 8.83
CA VAL A 180 7.21 3.29 8.30
C VAL A 180 7.52 3.95 6.97
N THR A 181 8.53 4.82 6.95
CA THR A 181 9.07 5.44 5.73
C THR A 181 10.37 4.73 5.37
N VAL A 182 10.44 4.12 4.19
CA VAL A 182 11.64 3.46 3.67
C VAL A 182 12.17 4.21 2.44
N LYS A 183 13.46 4.50 2.43
CA LYS A 183 14.15 5.23 1.36
C LYS A 183 15.35 4.44 0.86
N GLY A 184 15.45 4.28 -0.46
CA GLY A 184 16.66 3.81 -1.11
C GLY A 184 17.81 4.81 -0.92
N TRP A 185 19.02 4.31 -0.70
CA TRP A 185 20.25 5.09 -0.81
C TRP A 185 21.45 4.28 -1.32
N SER A 186 22.51 4.99 -1.68
CA SER A 186 23.74 4.43 -2.26
C SER A 186 24.75 3.89 -1.23
N GLN A 187 24.36 3.71 0.04
CA GLN A 187 25.24 3.21 1.11
C GLN A 187 24.98 1.71 1.40
N PRO A 188 26.01 0.86 1.57
CA PRO A 188 25.89 -0.56 1.90
C PRO A 188 25.61 -0.79 3.40
N GLU A 189 24.71 0.00 3.95
CA GLU A 189 24.23 -0.10 5.33
C GLU A 189 22.73 0.17 5.38
N VAL A 190 22.08 -0.38 6.40
CA VAL A 190 20.72 -0.02 6.76
C VAL A 190 20.80 0.93 7.96
N ALA A 191 20.09 2.05 7.90
CA ALA A 191 19.99 3.01 8.98
C ALA A 191 18.53 3.15 9.42
N VAL A 192 18.27 2.90 10.70
CA VAL A 192 16.95 3.03 11.33
C VAL A 192 16.97 4.24 12.23
N SER A 193 16.05 5.17 12.01
CA SER A 193 15.90 6.39 12.80
C SER A 193 14.43 6.67 13.09
N GLY A 194 14.14 7.50 14.08
CA GLY A 194 12.77 7.89 14.41
C GLY A 194 12.47 7.80 15.91
N THR A 195 11.25 7.42 16.27
CA THR A 195 10.76 7.46 17.65
C THR A 195 9.81 6.31 17.97
N LEU A 196 10.12 5.53 19.01
CA LEU A 196 9.19 4.52 19.55
C LEU A 196 8.08 5.19 20.38
N GLY A 197 6.84 4.89 20.03
CA GLY A 197 5.66 5.29 20.78
C GLY A 197 5.60 4.61 22.15
N LYS A 198 5.10 5.34 23.16
CA LYS A 198 4.94 4.79 24.53
C LYS A 198 4.08 3.53 24.50
N GLY A 199 4.54 2.49 25.18
CA GLY A 199 3.94 1.15 25.14
C GLY A 199 4.61 0.20 24.16
N SER A 200 5.58 0.65 23.35
CA SER A 200 6.57 -0.24 22.73
C SER A 200 7.59 -0.71 23.78
N GLU A 201 8.10 -1.93 23.66
CA GLU A 201 9.14 -2.48 24.56
C GLU A 201 10.53 -2.08 24.08
N ARG A 202 10.83 -2.39 22.80
CA ARG A 202 12.12 -2.16 22.16
C ARG A 202 11.98 -2.31 20.64
N LEU A 203 12.99 -1.82 19.91
CA LEU A 203 13.20 -2.18 18.51
C LEU A 203 14.27 -3.28 18.44
N GLU A 204 13.98 -4.34 17.69
CA GLU A 204 14.97 -5.32 17.26
C GLU A 204 15.52 -4.88 15.91
N PHE A 205 16.85 -4.80 15.83
CA PHE A 205 17.59 -4.60 14.60
C PHE A 205 18.66 -5.69 14.54
N GLU A 206 18.43 -6.69 13.70
CA GLU A 206 19.32 -7.83 13.50
C GLU A 206 19.79 -7.89 12.04
N VAL A 207 21.03 -8.33 11.83
CA VAL A 207 21.59 -8.60 10.51
C VAL A 207 22.22 -9.99 10.56
N SER A 208 21.81 -10.86 9.64
CA SER A 208 22.25 -12.24 9.55
C SER A 208 22.46 -12.62 8.09
N GLY A 209 23.72 -12.63 7.65
CA GLY A 209 24.09 -12.85 6.26
C GLY A 209 23.55 -11.75 5.33
N ASP A 210 22.71 -12.15 4.38
CA ASP A 210 22.03 -11.27 3.43
C ASP A 210 20.68 -10.73 3.95
N ARG A 211 20.19 -11.20 5.11
CA ARG A 211 18.93 -10.72 5.71
C ARG A 211 19.16 -9.68 6.80
N THR A 212 18.40 -8.60 6.73
CA THR A 212 18.23 -7.59 7.78
C THR A 212 16.80 -7.66 8.32
N THR A 213 16.63 -7.71 9.63
CA THR A 213 15.32 -7.74 10.30
C THR A 213 15.18 -6.52 11.20
N ILE A 214 14.10 -5.75 11.01
CA ILE A 214 13.73 -4.60 11.83
C ILE A 214 12.33 -4.86 12.38
N ARG A 215 12.17 -4.99 13.70
CA ARG A 215 10.90 -5.35 14.33
C ARG A 215 10.63 -4.50 15.57
N VAL A 216 9.47 -3.85 15.62
CA VAL A 216 8.99 -3.19 16.85
C VAL A 216 8.33 -4.24 17.74
N ILE A 217 8.91 -4.48 18.92
CA ILE A 217 8.34 -5.39 19.92
C ILE A 217 7.38 -4.60 20.81
N LEU A 218 6.18 -5.15 20.99
CA LEU A 218 5.20 -4.71 21.97
C LEU A 218 5.16 -5.71 23.14
N PRO A 219 5.05 -5.24 24.40
CA PRO A 219 4.84 -6.13 25.53
C PRO A 219 3.41 -6.69 25.47
N GLU A 220 3.24 -7.97 25.83
CA GLU A 220 2.00 -8.76 25.65
C GLU A 220 0.71 -8.15 26.20
N ASN A 221 0.82 -7.19 27.13
CA ASN A 221 -0.28 -6.57 27.86
C ASN A 221 -0.57 -5.10 27.44
N ALA A 222 -0.02 -4.64 26.31
CA ALA A 222 -0.16 -3.26 25.83
C ALA A 222 -1.59 -2.91 25.35
N ARG A 223 -2.48 -2.53 26.28
CA ARG A 223 -3.89 -2.16 25.99
C ARG A 223 -4.07 -0.89 25.14
N ARG A 224 -3.02 -0.09 25.00
CA ARG A 224 -2.95 1.12 24.16
C ARG A 224 -1.48 1.43 23.90
N VAL A 225 -1.08 1.45 22.64
CA VAL A 225 0.26 1.87 22.18
C VAL A 225 0.11 3.23 21.51
N GLU A 226 1.05 4.14 21.73
CA GLU A 226 1.22 5.30 20.84
C GLU A 226 1.93 4.86 19.54
N GLY A 227 1.81 5.64 18.47
CA GLY A 227 2.47 5.33 17.20
C GLY A 227 4.00 5.34 17.32
N SER A 228 4.65 4.36 16.70
CA SER A 228 6.08 4.33 16.45
C SER A 228 6.33 4.80 15.02
N ASP A 229 7.05 5.91 14.87
CA ASP A 229 7.37 6.52 13.58
C ASP A 229 8.81 6.20 13.23
N LEU A 230 9.01 5.45 12.13
CA LEU A 230 10.30 4.94 11.69
C LEU A 230 10.66 5.51 10.31
N GLU A 231 11.83 6.15 10.22
CA GLU A 231 12.50 6.45 8.95
C GLU A 231 13.70 5.51 8.79
N ILE A 232 13.60 4.64 7.79
CA ILE A 232 14.55 3.59 7.47
C ILE A 232 15.20 3.91 6.12
N ARG A 233 16.52 3.87 6.05
CA ARG A 233 17.29 3.96 4.80
C ARG A 233 17.92 2.61 4.51
N VAL A 234 17.76 2.12 3.28
CA VAL A 234 18.20 0.79 2.84
C VAL A 234 18.94 0.90 1.51
N PRO A 235 19.91 0.02 1.20
CA PRO A 235 20.60 0.06 -0.08
C PRO A 235 19.62 -0.02 -1.26
N GLU A 236 19.82 0.79 -2.31
CA GLU A 236 18.88 0.92 -3.44
C GLU A 236 18.50 -0.42 -4.10
N SER A 237 19.42 -1.39 -4.16
CA SER A 237 19.20 -2.70 -4.79
C SER A 237 18.57 -3.76 -3.86
N SER A 238 18.31 -3.44 -2.59
CA SER A 238 17.79 -4.41 -1.62
C SER A 238 16.34 -4.79 -1.91
N ARG A 239 16.00 -6.06 -1.69
CA ARG A 239 14.61 -6.55 -1.64
C ARG A 239 13.99 -6.08 -0.33
N LEU A 240 12.76 -5.59 -0.37
CA LEU A 240 12.08 -5.02 0.80
C LEU A 240 10.76 -5.74 1.08
N GLU A 241 10.58 -6.15 2.32
CA GLU A 241 9.38 -6.77 2.88
C GLU A 241 8.92 -5.90 4.05
N VAL A 242 7.71 -5.33 4.00
CA VAL A 242 7.17 -4.48 5.08
C VAL A 242 5.79 -4.99 5.48
N GLU A 243 5.63 -5.35 6.75
CA GLU A 243 4.36 -5.79 7.35
C GLU A 243 3.90 -4.80 8.43
N THR A 244 2.67 -4.30 8.33
CA THR A 244 2.06 -3.45 9.37
C THR A 244 0.61 -3.79 9.69
N VAL A 245 0.17 -3.41 10.89
CA VAL A 245 -1.23 -3.55 11.30
C VAL A 245 -1.96 -2.22 11.17
N SER A 246 -1.49 -1.20 11.90
CA SER A 246 -2.05 0.15 11.95
C SER A 246 -0.95 1.22 11.82
N ALA A 247 0.06 0.94 10.99
CA ALA A 247 1.09 1.89 10.61
C ALA A 247 1.09 2.11 9.09
N GLY A 248 1.17 3.38 8.65
CA GLY A 248 1.28 3.69 7.22
C GLY A 248 2.65 3.27 6.67
N ILE A 249 2.69 2.72 5.45
CA ILE A 249 3.89 2.30 4.75
C ILE A 249 4.15 3.28 3.60
N SER A 250 5.33 3.90 3.55
CA SER A 250 5.76 4.71 2.41
C SER A 250 7.15 4.29 1.96
N VAL A 251 7.29 3.87 0.70
CA VAL A 251 8.54 3.35 0.14
C VAL A 251 8.93 4.14 -1.09
N SER A 252 10.18 4.61 -1.14
CA SER A 252 10.68 5.43 -2.25
C SER A 252 12.10 5.09 -2.68
N GLY A 253 12.34 5.06 -4.00
CA GLY A 253 13.69 5.00 -4.57
C GLY A 253 14.40 3.63 -4.52
N LEU A 254 13.66 2.52 -4.35
CA LEU A 254 14.24 1.18 -4.43
C LEU A 254 14.17 0.62 -5.87
N SER A 255 15.18 -0.18 -6.23
CA SER A 255 15.27 -0.96 -7.46
C SER A 255 15.28 -2.48 -7.23
N GLY A 256 15.26 -2.94 -5.97
CA GLY A 256 14.88 -4.31 -5.63
C GLY A 256 13.36 -4.53 -5.64
N GLY A 257 12.93 -5.79 -5.57
CA GLY A 257 11.50 -6.13 -5.50
C GLY A 257 10.87 -5.76 -4.15
N LEU A 258 9.61 -5.34 -4.18
CA LEU A 258 8.87 -4.84 -3.00
C LEU A 258 7.69 -5.75 -2.64
N SER A 259 7.54 -6.10 -1.37
CA SER A 259 6.37 -6.76 -0.76
C SER A 259 5.89 -5.91 0.41
N LEU A 260 4.76 -5.22 0.26
CA LEU A 260 4.25 -4.23 1.21
C LEU A 260 2.84 -4.63 1.65
N GLN A 261 2.65 -4.91 2.94
CA GLN A 261 1.40 -5.45 3.46
C GLN A 261 0.94 -4.67 4.70
N SER A 262 -0.28 -4.15 4.67
CA SER A 262 -0.92 -3.51 5.81
C SER A 262 -2.29 -4.12 6.12
N VAL A 263 -2.79 -3.96 7.34
CA VAL A 263 -4.21 -4.19 7.63
C VAL A 263 -5.00 -2.89 7.43
N SER A 264 -4.58 -1.80 8.10
CA SER A 264 -5.33 -0.54 8.18
C SER A 264 -4.53 0.72 7.86
N GLY A 265 -3.22 0.58 7.64
CA GLY A 265 -2.37 1.67 7.16
C GLY A 265 -2.53 1.91 5.67
N ALA A 266 -2.34 3.15 5.23
CA ALA A 266 -2.11 3.47 3.83
C ALA A 266 -0.78 2.86 3.36
N VAL A 267 -0.71 2.43 2.11
CA VAL A 267 0.51 1.87 1.48
C VAL A 267 0.84 2.69 0.24
N SER A 268 1.99 3.35 0.22
CA SER A 268 2.48 4.09 -0.96
C SER A 268 3.85 3.59 -1.41
N ALA A 269 4.01 3.30 -2.70
CA ALA A 269 5.27 2.85 -3.30
C ALA A 269 5.62 3.67 -4.55
N THR A 270 6.82 4.25 -4.58
CA THR A 270 7.29 5.08 -5.70
C THR A 270 8.73 4.72 -6.11
N GLY A 271 8.94 4.23 -7.33
CA GLY A 271 10.31 3.96 -7.83
C GLY A 271 10.44 2.90 -8.92
N PRO A 272 11.68 2.64 -9.38
CA PRO A 272 12.00 1.73 -10.49
C PRO A 272 12.15 0.25 -10.06
N ALA A 273 11.34 -0.21 -9.12
CA ALA A 273 11.32 -1.62 -8.73
C ALA A 273 10.91 -2.49 -9.94
N PRO A 274 11.46 -3.71 -10.12
CA PRO A 274 11.08 -4.59 -11.23
C PRO A 274 9.73 -5.29 -10.99
N GLU A 275 9.38 -5.48 -9.73
CA GLU A 275 8.17 -6.12 -9.23
C GLU A 275 7.72 -5.45 -7.92
N VAL A 276 6.43 -5.11 -7.83
CA VAL A 276 5.80 -4.56 -6.63
C VAL A 276 4.56 -5.38 -6.30
N ASP A 277 4.51 -5.87 -5.07
CA ASP A 277 3.34 -6.51 -4.46
C ASP A 277 2.87 -5.66 -3.27
N ALA A 278 1.66 -5.10 -3.34
CA ALA A 278 1.15 -4.09 -2.42
C ALA A 278 -0.28 -4.42 -1.96
N HIS A 279 -0.43 -4.76 -0.68
CA HIS A 279 -1.68 -5.21 -0.08
C HIS A 279 -2.11 -4.33 1.10
N SER A 280 -3.40 -4.01 1.18
CA SER A 280 -4.04 -3.51 2.40
C SER A 280 -5.36 -4.27 2.65
N VAL A 281 -6.02 -4.07 3.80
CA VAL A 281 -7.42 -4.49 4.00
C VAL A 281 -8.34 -3.28 3.89
N SER A 282 -8.08 -2.21 4.65
CA SER A 282 -8.92 -1.01 4.66
C SER A 282 -8.21 0.31 4.37
N GLY A 283 -6.87 0.35 4.40
CA GLY A 283 -6.11 1.53 4.00
C GLY A 283 -6.00 1.67 2.47
N PRO A 284 -5.84 2.89 1.94
CA PRO A 284 -5.62 3.09 0.50
C PRO A 284 -4.25 2.58 0.08
N VAL A 285 -4.16 2.09 -1.16
CA VAL A 285 -2.93 1.58 -1.79
C VAL A 285 -2.62 2.46 -3.01
N VAL A 286 -1.43 3.04 -3.07
CA VAL A 286 -0.99 3.91 -4.16
C VAL A 286 0.37 3.43 -4.66
N VAL A 287 0.45 3.00 -5.92
CA VAL A 287 1.69 2.50 -6.53
C VAL A 287 2.02 3.35 -7.76
N GLU A 288 3.16 4.02 -7.76
CA GLU A 288 3.64 4.86 -8.86
C GLU A 288 5.00 4.34 -9.34
N THR A 289 5.00 3.47 -10.35
CA THR A 289 6.17 2.66 -10.70
C THR A 289 6.21 2.27 -12.18
N ASP A 290 7.41 2.18 -12.74
CA ASP A 290 7.67 1.62 -14.06
C ASP A 290 8.15 0.14 -13.93
N SER A 291 7.43 -0.62 -13.08
CA SER A 291 7.64 -2.05 -12.85
C SER A 291 7.14 -2.89 -14.01
N ARG A 292 7.84 -3.99 -14.32
CA ARG A 292 7.26 -5.03 -15.21
C ARG A 292 6.02 -5.66 -14.59
N LYS A 293 6.04 -5.95 -13.29
CA LYS A 293 4.93 -6.64 -12.61
C LYS A 293 4.41 -5.83 -11.43
N VAL A 294 3.11 -5.57 -11.40
CA VAL A 294 2.43 -4.87 -10.30
C VAL A 294 1.25 -5.70 -9.81
N ARG A 295 1.25 -6.05 -8.53
CA ARG A 295 0.11 -6.61 -7.82
C ARG A 295 -0.33 -5.61 -6.76
N ALA A 296 -1.60 -5.20 -6.81
CA ALA A 296 -2.15 -4.23 -5.87
C ALA A 296 -3.54 -4.67 -5.39
N LYS A 297 -3.75 -4.88 -4.09
CA LYS A 297 -5.03 -5.35 -3.56
C LYS A 297 -5.51 -4.60 -2.32
N SER A 298 -6.82 -4.50 -2.19
CA SER A 298 -7.49 -4.10 -0.94
C SER A 298 -8.77 -4.92 -0.71
N VAL A 299 -9.47 -4.66 0.39
CA VAL A 299 -10.85 -5.14 0.61
C VAL A 299 -11.84 -3.97 0.58
N SER A 300 -11.49 -2.84 1.22
CA SER A 300 -12.32 -1.62 1.23
C SER A 300 -11.55 -0.32 0.98
N GLY A 301 -10.22 -0.36 0.93
CA GLY A 301 -9.41 0.81 0.57
C GLY A 301 -9.45 1.07 -0.94
N GLU A 302 -9.27 2.33 -1.34
CA GLU A 302 -9.04 2.68 -2.74
C GLU A 302 -7.67 2.17 -3.19
N VAL A 303 -7.57 1.64 -4.42
CA VAL A 303 -6.29 1.22 -5.02
C VAL A 303 -6.05 2.04 -6.28
N THR A 304 -4.99 2.85 -6.28
CA THR A 304 -4.50 3.59 -7.45
C THR A 304 -3.17 2.99 -7.90
N VAL A 305 -3.07 2.66 -9.19
CA VAL A 305 -1.81 2.24 -9.83
C VAL A 305 -1.52 3.18 -11.00
N ARG A 306 -0.36 3.84 -10.95
CA ARG A 306 0.22 4.64 -12.05
C ARG A 306 1.47 3.99 -12.59
N SER A 307 1.56 3.83 -13.91
CA SER A 307 2.77 3.30 -14.56
C SER A 307 2.96 3.82 -15.97
N ASN A 308 4.16 4.28 -16.31
CA ASN A 308 4.51 4.64 -17.69
C ASN A 308 4.94 3.42 -18.52
N SER A 309 5.15 2.25 -17.88
CA SER A 309 5.61 1.04 -18.56
C SER A 309 5.38 -0.22 -17.70
N ALA A 310 4.17 -0.80 -17.74
CA ALA A 310 3.85 -2.05 -17.03
C ALA A 310 3.62 -3.23 -17.98
N GLN A 311 4.10 -4.43 -17.60
CA GLN A 311 3.89 -5.66 -18.38
C GLN A 311 2.69 -6.44 -17.85
N ASP A 312 2.67 -6.79 -16.57
CA ASP A 312 1.60 -7.57 -15.96
C ASP A 312 1.08 -6.84 -14.71
N VAL A 313 -0.14 -6.32 -14.80
CA VAL A 313 -0.81 -5.56 -13.73
C VAL A 313 -2.03 -6.34 -13.25
N GLN A 314 -2.10 -6.66 -11.96
CA GLN A 314 -3.25 -7.30 -11.34
C GLN A 314 -3.75 -6.47 -10.15
N MET A 315 -4.98 -5.96 -10.27
CA MET A 315 -5.65 -5.12 -9.28
C MET A 315 -6.90 -5.80 -8.74
N GLU A 316 -7.01 -5.96 -7.42
CA GLU A 316 -8.14 -6.66 -6.78
C GLU A 316 -8.74 -5.85 -5.62
N ASN A 317 -10.07 -5.83 -5.50
CA ASN A 317 -10.78 -5.19 -4.40
C ASN A 317 -12.07 -5.94 -4.05
N VAL A 318 -12.79 -5.51 -3.00
CA VAL A 318 -14.18 -5.93 -2.76
C VAL A 318 -15.13 -4.75 -2.87
N SER A 319 -14.84 -3.62 -2.23
CA SER A 319 -15.73 -2.44 -2.23
C SER A 319 -15.07 -1.09 -2.51
N GLY A 320 -13.75 -0.97 -2.40
CA GLY A 320 -13.05 0.26 -2.75
C GLY A 320 -12.98 0.48 -4.27
N ALA A 321 -12.75 1.74 -4.68
CA ALA A 321 -12.49 2.07 -6.08
C ALA A 321 -11.13 1.51 -6.56
N LEU A 322 -11.04 1.23 -7.86
CA LEU A 322 -9.84 0.76 -8.55
C LEU A 322 -9.51 1.72 -9.69
N THR A 323 -8.38 2.41 -9.58
CA THR A 323 -7.95 3.45 -10.53
C THR A 323 -6.63 3.04 -11.19
N PHE A 324 -6.65 2.74 -12.49
CA PHE A 324 -5.43 2.48 -13.28
C PHE A 324 -5.15 3.64 -14.25
N GLU A 325 -3.92 4.15 -14.25
CA GLU A 325 -3.46 5.15 -15.22
C GLU A 325 -2.10 4.76 -15.77
N GLY A 326 -1.98 4.49 -17.08
CA GLY A 326 -0.66 4.11 -17.58
C GLY A 326 -0.50 3.74 -19.04
N VAL A 327 0.58 2.99 -19.30
CA VAL A 327 0.91 2.35 -20.58
C VAL A 327 1.27 0.89 -20.31
N LEU A 328 0.68 -0.01 -21.09
CA LEU A 328 1.01 -1.44 -21.07
C LEU A 328 2.05 -1.75 -22.15
N PHE A 329 2.95 -2.69 -21.89
CA PHE A 329 3.78 -3.28 -22.95
C PHE A 329 2.90 -3.91 -24.04
N ARG A 330 3.46 -4.01 -25.25
CA ARG A 330 2.76 -4.54 -26.44
C ARG A 330 2.10 -5.92 -26.24
N GLU A 331 2.65 -6.76 -25.38
CA GLU A 331 2.14 -8.11 -25.08
C GLU A 331 1.78 -8.25 -23.58
N GLY A 332 1.51 -7.12 -22.91
CA GLY A 332 1.18 -7.06 -21.50
C GLY A 332 -0.26 -7.43 -21.15
N SER A 333 -0.49 -7.66 -19.86
CA SER A 333 -1.78 -7.94 -19.25
C SER A 333 -2.16 -6.86 -18.23
N LEU A 334 -3.44 -6.47 -18.24
CA LEU A 334 -4.09 -5.69 -17.19
C LEU A 334 -5.35 -6.44 -16.76
N GLU A 335 -5.34 -6.94 -15.54
CA GLU A 335 -6.45 -7.65 -14.90
C GLU A 335 -6.95 -6.82 -13.72
N ILE A 336 -8.21 -6.38 -13.77
CA ILE A 336 -8.83 -5.60 -12.68
C ILE A 336 -10.11 -6.31 -12.25
N SER A 337 -10.22 -6.66 -10.96
CA SER A 337 -11.41 -7.32 -10.40
C SER A 337 -11.90 -6.70 -9.10
N THR A 338 -13.22 -6.56 -8.94
CA THR A 338 -13.86 -6.11 -7.70
C THR A 338 -15.28 -6.66 -7.59
N VAL A 339 -15.96 -6.47 -6.44
CA VAL A 339 -17.36 -6.86 -6.28
C VAL A 339 -18.27 -5.65 -6.45
N SER A 340 -18.08 -4.61 -5.65
CA SER A 340 -18.91 -3.40 -5.64
C SER A 340 -18.14 -2.12 -5.93
N GLY A 341 -16.81 -2.20 -6.09
CA GLY A 341 -15.99 -1.05 -6.45
C GLY A 341 -16.26 -0.58 -7.89
N ARG A 342 -16.19 0.73 -8.12
CA ARG A 342 -16.02 1.27 -9.47
C ARG A 342 -14.60 0.98 -9.96
N VAL A 343 -14.46 0.68 -11.25
CA VAL A 343 -13.17 0.68 -11.95
C VAL A 343 -13.09 1.89 -12.88
N GLU A 344 -12.03 2.69 -12.73
CA GLU A 344 -11.67 3.75 -13.68
C GLU A 344 -10.29 3.44 -14.27
N ALA A 345 -10.21 3.31 -15.59
CA ALA A 345 -8.98 2.96 -16.31
C ALA A 345 -8.64 4.03 -17.36
N SER A 346 -7.39 4.47 -17.39
CA SER A 346 -6.84 5.46 -18.34
C SER A 346 -5.70 4.83 -19.12
N LEU A 347 -5.93 4.61 -20.42
CA LEU A 347 -5.02 3.93 -21.34
C LEU A 347 -4.77 4.79 -22.61
N PRO A 348 -3.66 4.59 -23.33
CA PRO A 348 -3.37 5.33 -24.56
C PRO A 348 -4.35 4.94 -25.67
N ARG A 349 -4.86 5.92 -26.42
CA ARG A 349 -5.85 5.69 -27.50
C ARG A 349 -5.37 4.79 -28.64
N ASP A 350 -4.06 4.62 -28.80
CA ASP A 350 -3.40 3.80 -29.81
C ASP A 350 -2.99 2.39 -29.31
N LEU A 351 -3.22 2.09 -28.02
CA LEU A 351 -2.95 0.78 -27.43
C LEU A 351 -3.63 -0.34 -28.24
N ALA A 352 -2.83 -1.34 -28.67
CA ALA A 352 -3.29 -2.48 -29.45
C ALA A 352 -3.60 -3.70 -28.56
N ALA A 353 -4.81 -3.75 -27.99
CA ALA A 353 -5.21 -4.75 -27.00
C ALA A 353 -6.54 -5.44 -27.35
N ARG A 354 -6.77 -6.61 -26.78
CA ARG A 354 -8.11 -7.20 -26.64
C ARG A 354 -8.70 -6.75 -25.30
N PHE A 355 -9.93 -6.26 -25.32
CA PHE A 355 -10.65 -5.80 -24.15
C PHE A 355 -11.79 -6.74 -23.81
N SER A 356 -11.97 -7.06 -22.53
CA SER A 356 -13.13 -7.75 -21.99
C SER A 356 -13.59 -7.05 -20.71
N LEU A 357 -14.67 -6.29 -20.81
CA LEU A 357 -15.25 -5.50 -19.71
C LEU A 357 -16.58 -6.15 -19.29
N GLU A 358 -16.80 -6.40 -18.00
CA GLU A 358 -17.98 -7.12 -17.50
C GLU A 358 -18.50 -6.57 -16.15
N THR A 359 -19.80 -6.28 -16.08
CA THR A 359 -20.51 -5.91 -14.84
C THR A 359 -21.87 -6.59 -14.77
N PHE A 360 -22.28 -7.11 -13.60
CA PHE A 360 -23.58 -7.76 -13.47
C PHE A 360 -24.73 -6.75 -13.30
N SER A 361 -24.50 -5.60 -12.67
CA SER A 361 -25.54 -4.59 -12.40
C SER A 361 -25.18 -3.13 -12.68
N GLY A 362 -23.89 -2.78 -12.79
CA GLY A 362 -23.47 -1.39 -13.05
C GLY A 362 -23.52 -1.01 -14.54
N ASP A 363 -22.87 0.10 -14.91
CA ASP A 363 -22.73 0.53 -16.30
C ASP A 363 -21.29 0.36 -16.85
N ILE A 364 -21.18 0.22 -18.18
CA ILE A 364 -19.88 0.19 -18.89
C ILE A 364 -19.82 1.39 -19.82
N SER A 365 -18.79 2.23 -19.65
CA SER A 365 -18.49 3.38 -20.51
C SER A 365 -17.09 3.22 -21.10
N SER A 366 -16.96 3.38 -22.42
CA SER A 366 -15.69 3.26 -23.13
C SER A 366 -15.47 4.44 -24.07
N ALA A 367 -14.33 5.10 -23.93
CA ALA A 367 -13.82 6.10 -24.87
C ALA A 367 -13.08 5.48 -26.07
N PHE A 368 -12.98 4.15 -26.14
CA PHE A 368 -12.39 3.37 -27.23
C PHE A 368 -13.50 2.75 -28.10
N GLY A 369 -13.44 3.02 -29.41
CA GLY A 369 -14.09 2.19 -30.44
C GLY A 369 -15.62 2.09 -30.38
N THR A 370 -16.34 3.18 -30.65
CA THR A 370 -17.80 3.14 -30.86
C THR A 370 -18.18 2.49 -32.19
N GLY A 371 -18.05 1.15 -32.28
CA GLY A 371 -18.28 0.43 -33.54
C GLY A 371 -18.51 -1.09 -33.41
N ARG A 372 -19.80 -1.47 -33.41
CA ARG A 372 -20.36 -2.79 -33.80
C ARG A 372 -20.21 -3.99 -32.86
N ASP A 373 -19.19 -4.07 -31.99
CA ASP A 373 -18.98 -5.26 -31.14
C ASP A 373 -19.56 -5.12 -29.70
N LEU A 374 -20.60 -4.29 -29.53
CA LEU A 374 -21.40 -4.20 -28.30
C LEU A 374 -22.37 -5.39 -28.20
N GLU A 375 -21.82 -6.55 -27.85
CA GLU A 375 -22.57 -7.79 -27.61
C GLU A 375 -23.20 -7.77 -26.20
N GLU A 376 -24.33 -7.06 -26.07
CA GLU A 376 -25.18 -7.04 -24.87
C GLU A 376 -25.92 -8.40 -24.71
N ASP A 377 -25.17 -9.40 -24.24
CA ASP A 377 -25.50 -10.84 -24.26
C ASP A 377 -26.55 -11.25 -23.20
N GLY A 378 -27.77 -10.73 -23.35
CA GLY A 378 -28.97 -11.25 -22.70
C GLY A 378 -29.39 -10.59 -21.37
N PRO A 379 -30.36 -11.19 -20.66
CA PRO A 379 -31.06 -10.54 -19.54
C PRO A 379 -30.33 -10.60 -18.19
N VAL A 380 -29.02 -10.87 -18.17
CA VAL A 380 -28.22 -11.05 -16.94
C VAL A 380 -26.78 -10.56 -17.13
N GLY A 381 -26.52 -9.33 -16.68
CA GLY A 381 -25.21 -8.67 -16.79
C GLY A 381 -24.98 -7.97 -18.12
N LYS A 382 -24.07 -6.99 -18.10
CA LYS A 382 -23.55 -6.27 -19.28
C LYS A 382 -22.12 -6.71 -19.52
N ARG A 383 -21.79 -6.98 -20.79
CA ARG A 383 -20.42 -7.27 -21.22
C ARG A 383 -20.10 -6.46 -22.47
N LEU A 384 -18.85 -6.01 -22.59
CA LEU A 384 -18.31 -5.35 -23.77
C LEU A 384 -16.97 -6.00 -24.12
N ARG A 385 -16.89 -6.62 -25.31
CA ARG A 385 -15.67 -7.22 -25.85
C ARG A 385 -15.33 -6.55 -27.17
N PHE A 386 -14.09 -6.08 -27.32
CA PHE A 386 -13.61 -5.49 -28.58
C PHE A 386 -12.09 -5.66 -28.71
N THR A 387 -11.52 -5.33 -29.87
CA THR A 387 -10.07 -5.40 -30.11
C THR A 387 -9.59 -4.18 -30.88
N THR A 388 -8.46 -3.62 -30.47
CA THR A 388 -7.79 -2.49 -31.11
C THR A 388 -6.45 -2.91 -31.72
N GLY A 389 -6.08 -2.31 -32.84
CA GLY A 389 -4.81 -2.60 -33.53
C GLY A 389 -4.63 -4.09 -33.84
N SER A 390 -3.51 -4.65 -33.39
CA SER A 390 -3.21 -6.09 -33.49
C SER A 390 -3.80 -6.96 -32.37
N GLY A 391 -4.40 -6.36 -31.34
CA GLY A 391 -4.85 -7.08 -30.15
C GLY A 391 -3.74 -7.86 -29.44
N ALA A 392 -2.54 -7.30 -29.34
CA ALA A 392 -1.39 -8.02 -28.78
C ALA A 392 -1.41 -8.06 -27.24
N ALA A 393 -1.79 -6.96 -26.58
CA ALA A 393 -2.01 -6.90 -25.14
C ALA A 393 -3.43 -7.41 -24.75
N ARG A 394 -3.67 -7.63 -23.45
CA ARG A 394 -4.98 -8.02 -22.90
C ARG A 394 -5.39 -7.08 -21.77
N VAL A 395 -6.65 -6.64 -21.78
CA VAL A 395 -7.27 -5.81 -20.74
C VAL A 395 -8.58 -6.46 -20.32
N ASP A 396 -8.57 -7.11 -19.17
CA ASP A 396 -9.74 -7.78 -18.58
C ASP A 396 -10.17 -7.00 -17.33
N ILE A 397 -11.42 -6.50 -17.31
CA ILE A 397 -11.97 -5.72 -16.20
C ILE A 397 -13.33 -6.30 -15.80
N GLN A 398 -13.45 -6.72 -14.54
CA GLN A 398 -14.65 -7.35 -14.01
C GLN A 398 -15.12 -6.70 -12.70
N THR A 399 -16.42 -6.48 -12.57
CA THR A 399 -17.08 -6.09 -11.33
C THR A 399 -18.45 -6.76 -11.24
N PHE A 400 -19.08 -6.80 -10.07
CA PHE A 400 -20.44 -7.33 -9.93
C PHE A 400 -21.48 -6.20 -9.94
N SER A 401 -21.31 -5.20 -9.07
CA SER A 401 -22.24 -4.07 -8.91
C SER A 401 -21.67 -2.71 -9.35
N GLY A 402 -20.37 -2.62 -9.63
CA GLY A 402 -19.72 -1.34 -9.94
C GLY A 402 -19.84 -0.92 -11.40
N ASP A 403 -19.54 0.36 -11.65
CA ASP A 403 -19.34 0.88 -13.00
C ASP A 403 -17.93 0.54 -13.50
N ILE A 404 -17.78 0.40 -14.82
CA ILE A 404 -16.49 0.37 -15.51
C ILE A 404 -16.40 1.60 -16.41
N VAL A 405 -15.41 2.46 -16.16
CA VAL A 405 -15.14 3.66 -16.97
C VAL A 405 -13.75 3.54 -17.60
N LEU A 406 -13.72 3.22 -18.90
CA LEU A 406 -12.50 3.13 -19.68
C LEU A 406 -12.29 4.42 -20.49
N THR A 407 -11.28 5.20 -20.10
CA THR A 407 -10.91 6.48 -20.69
C THR A 407 -9.67 6.36 -21.57
N GLY A 408 -9.67 7.07 -22.69
CA GLY A 408 -8.54 7.14 -23.61
C GLY A 408 -7.81 8.47 -23.45
N ARG A 409 -6.51 8.41 -23.16
CA ARG A 409 -5.61 9.57 -23.21
C ARG A 409 -4.93 9.69 -24.57
#